data_AF-A0AAU2KMH4-F1
#
_entry.id   AF-A0AAU2KMH4-F1
#
_cell.length_a   1.000
_cell.length_b   1.000
_cell.length_c   1.000
_cell.angle_alpha   90.00
_cell.angle_beta   90.00
_cell.angle_gamma   90.00
#
_symmetry.space_group_name_H-M   'P 1'
#
loop_
_entity.id
_entity.type
_entity.pdbx_description
1 polymer ?
#
loop_
_entity_poly.entity_id
_entity_poly.type
_entity_poly.pdbx_seq_one_letter_code
_entity_poly.pdbx_strand_id
1 'polypeptide(L)' 'MSEDLATGIIRQLEDTVASTTLPEHTVELLRVSLSQAQAAKAAGHDQEAITIANQALQTAKNASEDR' A
#
# COMPACT_ATOMS: atom_id res chain seq x y z
N MET A 1 -6.85 -1.20 -22.97
CA MET A 1 -6.68 -1.99 -21.73
C MET A 1 -6.38 -0.98 -20.66
N SER A 2 -7.40 -0.47 -19.96
CA SER A 2 -7.15 0.41 -18.81
C SER A 2 -6.42 -0.43 -17.77
N GLU A 3 -5.23 -0.01 -17.37
CA GLU A 3 -4.62 -0.57 -16.17
C GLU A 3 -5.63 -0.46 -15.03
N ASP A 4 -5.84 -1.58 -14.37
CA ASP A 4 -6.68 -1.68 -13.20
C ASP A 4 -6.05 -0.79 -12.11
N LEU A 5 -6.71 0.34 -11.83
CA LEU A 5 -6.21 1.36 -10.91
C LEU A 5 -5.87 0.76 -9.54
N ALA A 6 -6.66 -0.19 -9.05
CA ALA A 6 -6.40 -0.87 -7.79
C ALA A 6 -5.10 -1.67 -7.86
N THR A 7 -4.89 -2.41 -8.96
CA THR A 7 -3.65 -3.16 -9.19
C THR A 7 -2.42 -2.24 -9.24
N GLY A 8 -2.54 -1.09 -9.91
CA GLY A 8 -1.45 -0.11 -9.98
C GLY A 8 -1.05 0.45 -8.60
N ILE A 9 -2.03 0.82 -7.78
CA ILE A 9 -1.79 1.39 -6.44
C ILE A 9 -1.28 0.31 -5.47
N ILE A 10 -1.81 -0.91 -5.52
CA ILE A 10 -1.29 -2.04 -4.72
C ILE A 10 0.17 -2.29 -5.06
N ARG A 11 0.53 -2.28 -6.34
CA ARG A 11 1.92 -2.47 -6.78
C ARG A 11 2.84 -1.38 -6.26
N GLN A 12 2.39 -0.12 -6.26
CA GLN A 12 3.15 0.97 -5.66
C GLN A 12 3.38 0.76 -4.15
N LEU A 13 2.39 0.22 -3.43
CA LEU A 13 2.54 -0.13 -2.02
C LEU A 13 3.52 -1.30 -1.83
N GLU A 14 3.49 -2.32 -2.70
CA GLU A 14 4.47 -3.42 -2.69
C GLU A 14 5.90 -2.90 -2.84
N ASP A 15 6.13 -2.02 -3.81
CA ASP A 15 7.44 -1.39 -4.05
C ASP A 15 7.89 -0.56 -2.83
N THR A 16 6.94 0.14 -2.19
CA THR A 16 7.20 0.94 -0.99
C THR A 16 7.57 0.08 0.21
N VAL A 17 6.88 -1.05 0.42
CA VAL A 17 7.19 -2.04 1.47
C VAL A 17 8.54 -2.71 1.23
N ALA A 18 8.91 -2.94 -0.03
CA ALA A 18 10.20 -3.52 -0.41
C ALA A 18 11.37 -2.54 -0.26
N SER A 19 11.10 -1.23 -0.19
CA SER A 19 12.13 -0.22 0.02
C SER A 19 12.74 -0.31 1.42
N THR A 20 14.07 -0.27 1.51
CA THR A 20 14.81 -0.29 2.79
C THR A 20 14.90 1.08 3.47
N THR A 21 14.12 2.06 2.99
CA THR A 21 14.22 3.45 3.44
C THR A 21 13.30 3.78 4.61
N LEU A 22 12.41 2.88 5.04
CA LEU A 22 11.45 3.14 6.10
C LEU A 22 11.88 2.53 7.44
N PRO A 23 11.45 3.09 8.58
CA PRO A 23 11.59 2.43 9.88
C PRO A 23 10.91 1.04 9.88
N GLU A 24 11.49 0.07 10.58
CA GLU A 24 11.00 -1.32 10.62
C GLU A 24 9.53 -1.42 11.04
N HIS A 25 9.14 -0.71 12.11
CA HIS A 25 7.75 -0.67 12.57
C HIS A 25 6.78 -0.12 11.50
N THR A 26 7.23 0.84 10.69
CA THR A 26 6.43 1.36 9.57
C THR A 26 6.28 0.30 8.50
N VAL A 27 7.35 -0.41 8.14
CA VAL A 27 7.29 -1.50 7.16
C VAL A 27 6.33 -2.61 7.59
N GLU A 28 6.32 -2.98 8.87
CA GLU A 28 5.37 -3.97 9.40
C GLU A 28 3.92 -3.53 9.27
N LEU A 29 3.60 -2.27 9.61
CA LEU A 29 2.28 -1.69 9.41
C LEU A 29 1.86 -1.71 7.93
N LEU A 30 2.78 -1.33 7.03
CA LEU A 30 2.51 -1.31 5.59
C LEU A 30 2.29 -2.72 5.03
N ARG A 31 2.97 -3.74 5.54
CA ARG A 31 2.73 -5.15 5.16
C ARG A 31 1.32 -5.62 5.52
N VAL A 32 0.83 -5.22 6.69
CA VAL A 32 -0.55 -5.53 7.10
C VAL A 32 -1.55 -4.86 6.16
N SER A 33 -1.37 -3.56 5.88
CA SER A 33 -2.23 -2.83 4.94
C SER A 33 -2.17 -3.39 3.52
N LEU A 34 -0.99 -3.81 3.06
CA LEU A 34 -0.81 -4.47 1.77
C LEU A 34 -1.63 -5.77 1.68
N SER A 35 -1.54 -6.62 2.70
CA SER A 35 -2.33 -7.86 2.76
C SER A 35 -3.83 -7.58 2.72
N GLN A 36 -4.30 -6.52 3.37
CA GLN A 36 -5.71 -6.13 3.37
C GLN A 36 -6.16 -5.60 2.00
N ALA A 37 -5.34 -4.76 1.35
CA ALA A 37 -5.62 -4.25 0.01
C ALA A 37 -5.68 -5.39 -1.03
N GLN A 38 -4.76 -6.34 -0.96
CA GLN A 38 -4.78 -7.54 -1.81
C GLN A 38 -6.02 -8.40 -1.59
N ALA A 39 -6.43 -8.60 -0.33
CA ALA A 39 -7.65 -9.35 0.01
C ALA A 39 -8.92 -8.65 -0.52
N ALA A 40 -9.03 -7.33 -0.33
CA ALA A 40 -10.15 -6.54 -0.86
C ALA A 40 -10.19 -6.62 -2.39
N LYS A 41 -9.03 -6.52 -3.05
CA LYS A 41 -8.93 -6.65 -4.52
C LYS A 41 -9.36 -8.04 -5.00
N ALA A 42 -8.91 -9.10 -4.34
CA ALA A 42 -9.29 -10.48 -4.66
C ALA A 42 -10.80 -10.73 -4.48
N ALA A 43 -11.45 -10.01 -3.55
CA ALA A 43 -12.89 -10.04 -3.34
C ALA A 43 -13.69 -9.18 -4.35
N GLY A 44 -13.03 -8.45 -5.26
CA GLY A 44 -13.66 -7.53 -6.21
C GLY A 44 -14.05 -6.17 -5.60
N HIS A 45 -13.55 -5.85 -4.40
CA HIS A 45 -13.78 -4.57 -3.73
C HIS A 45 -12.69 -3.55 -4.10
N ASP A 46 -12.65 -3.16 -5.37
CA ASP A 46 -11.57 -2.32 -5.91
C ASP A 46 -11.44 -0.97 -5.18
N GLN A 47 -12.57 -0.33 -4.85
CA GLN A 47 -12.55 0.95 -4.14
C GLN A 47 -11.98 0.82 -2.71
N GLU A 48 -12.28 -0.29 -2.03
CA GLU A 48 -11.74 -0.58 -0.70
C GLU A 48 -10.23 -0.82 -0.78
N ALA A 49 -9.78 -1.62 -1.74
CA ALA A 49 -8.37 -1.89 -1.99
C ALA A 49 -7.58 -0.60 -2.28
N ILE A 50 -8.13 0.28 -3.13
CA ILE A 50 -7.56 1.60 -3.44
C ILE A 50 -7.46 2.46 -2.17
N THR A 51 -8.50 2.46 -1.34
CA THR A 51 -8.55 3.29 -0.12
C THR A 51 -7.49 2.85 0.88
N ILE A 52 -7.41 1.54 1.16
CA ILE A 52 -6.42 0.96 2.07
C ILE A 52 -4.99 1.23 1.56
N ALA A 53 -4.74 1.00 0.28
CA ALA A 53 -3.41 1.16 -0.29
C ALA A 53 -2.96 2.63 -0.29
N ASN A 54 -3.85 3.58 -0.60
CA ASN A 54 -3.53 5.01 -0.52
C ASN A 54 -3.27 5.49 0.92
N GLN A 55 -4.04 5.00 1.89
CA GLN A 55 -3.79 5.32 3.30
C GLN A 55 -2.41 4.82 3.75
N ALA A 56 -2.03 3.59 3.35
CA ALA A 56 -0.72 3.03 3.64
C ALA A 56 0.41 3.85 2.97
N LEU A 57 0.26 4.23 1.70
CA LEU A 57 1.22 5.08 1.00
C LEU A 57 1.39 6.45 1.68
N GLN A 58 0.31 7.03 2.20
CA GLN A 58 0.38 8.27 2.96
C GLN A 58 1.15 8.09 4.28
N THR A 59 0.95 6.97 5.00
CA THR A 59 1.74 6.63 6.19
C THR A 59 3.23 6.50 5.86
N ALA A 60 3.56 5.80 4.76
CA ALA A 60 4.93 5.65 4.30
C ALA A 60 5.58 7.01 3.99
N LYS A 61 4.85 7.89 3.28
CA LYS A 61 5.30 9.23 2.95
C LYS A 61 5.62 10.04 4.21
N ASN A 62 4.68 10.11 5.16
CA ASN A 62 4.87 10.86 6.39
C ASN A 62 6.08 10.34 7.19
N ALA A 63 6.24 9.01 7.31
CA ALA A 63 7.37 8.40 8.01
C ALA A 63 8.73 8.64 7.34
N SER A 64 8.74 8.93 6.04
CA SER A 64 9.96 9.30 5.31
C SER A 64 10.33 10.77 5.44
N GLU A 65 9.34 11.65 5.66
CA GLU A 65 9.51 13.10 5.83
C GLU A 65 9.87 13.49 7.27
N ASP A 66 9.55 12.64 8.25
CA ASP A 66 9.93 12.81 9.67
C ASP A 66 11.42 12.50 9.96
N ARG A 67 12.23 12.23 8.93
CA ARG A 67 13.68 11.96 9.02
C ARG A 67 14.53 13.20 8.79
#